data_AF-A0A9D8SXR8-F1
#
_entry.id   AF-A0A9D8SXR8-F1
#
_cell.length_a   1.000
_cell.length_b   1.000
_cell.length_c   1.000
_cell.angle_alpha   90.00
_cell.angle_beta   90.00
_cell.angle_gamma   90.00
#
_symmetry.space_group_name_H-M   'P 1'
#
loop_
_entity.id
_entity.type
_entity.pdbx_description
1 polymer ?
#
loop_
_entity_poly.entity_id
_entity_poly.type
_entity_poly.pdbx_seq_one_letter_code
_entity_poly.pdbx_strand_id
1 'polypeptide(L)'
;MTPNNFGTLIVDALLYVLSAIGRILLLPYSLWTRAISRLAEQRQEGYLTMSNITSKWPFLSFCKRLIIDFTFDAVSFLSYPLGGIFAVAILLVDLARLVPEGYPADEIFLEFIGTLIAIYIYPVLMSVTHDFCELLMLPIRKAIDFFKKPAQQINVDYKERQE
;
A
#
# COMPACT_ATOMS: atom_id res chain seq x y z
N MET A 1 5.46 -10.20 54.61
CA MET A 1 4.60 -9.25 53.88
C MET A 1 5.12 -9.16 52.46
N THR A 2 4.51 -9.89 51.53
CA THR A 2 4.82 -9.82 50.09
C THR A 2 4.28 -8.48 49.56
N PRO A 3 5.12 -7.58 49.07
CA PRO A 3 4.66 -6.29 48.59
C PRO A 3 3.85 -6.50 47.30
N ASN A 4 2.66 -5.91 47.26
CA ASN A 4 1.74 -5.63 46.14
C ASN A 4 2.16 -6.04 44.69
N ASN A 5 2.41 -7.32 44.42
CA ASN A 5 2.70 -7.83 43.07
C ASN A 5 1.50 -7.74 42.11
N PHE A 6 0.27 -7.65 42.63
CA PHE A 6 -0.93 -7.60 41.80
C PHE A 6 -1.13 -6.22 41.14
N GLY A 7 -0.81 -5.15 41.86
CA GLY A 7 -0.90 -3.79 41.32
C GLY A 7 0.10 -3.54 40.18
N THR A 8 1.32 -4.07 40.31
CA THR A 8 2.34 -3.99 39.26
C THR A 8 1.94 -4.81 38.03
N LEU A 9 1.39 -6.02 38.22
CA LEU A 9 0.87 -6.85 37.12
C LEU A 9 -0.26 -6.16 36.32
N ILE A 10 -1.17 -5.46 36.99
CA ILE A 10 -2.25 -4.70 36.30
C ILE A 10 -1.66 -3.56 35.48
N VAL A 11 -0.72 -2.81 36.03
CA VAL A 11 -0.06 -1.70 35.32
C VAL A 11 0.71 -2.23 34.11
N ASP A 12 1.45 -3.32 34.26
CA ASP A 12 2.22 -3.93 33.15
C ASP A 12 1.28 -4.45 32.04
N ALA A 13 0.17 -5.10 32.41
CA ALA A 13 -0.84 -5.54 31.45
C ALA A 13 -1.47 -4.35 30.70
N LEU A 14 -1.78 -3.26 31.42
CA LEU A 14 -2.36 -2.05 30.83
C LEU A 14 -1.37 -1.34 29.89
N LEU A 15 -0.10 -1.24 30.28
CA LEU A 15 0.96 -0.72 29.42
C LEU A 15 1.14 -1.56 28.16
N TYR A 16 1.09 -2.90 28.29
CA TYR A 16 1.16 -3.80 27.14
C TYR A 16 0.00 -3.57 26.16
N VAL A 17 -1.24 -3.53 26.65
CA VAL A 17 -2.43 -3.27 25.83
C VAL A 17 -2.34 -1.90 25.15
N LEU A 18 -1.98 -0.86 25.90
CA LEU A 18 -1.83 0.49 25.36
C LEU A 18 -0.74 0.55 24.28
N SER A 19 0.37 -0.16 24.49
CA SER A 19 1.44 -0.24 23.49
C SER A 19 0.98 -0.96 22.21
N ALA A 20 0.18 -2.02 22.33
CA ALA A 20 -0.36 -2.76 21.20
C ALA A 20 -1.36 -1.91 20.40
N ILE A 21 -2.27 -1.22 21.09
CA ILE A 21 -3.20 -0.27 20.47
C ILE A 21 -2.43 0.87 19.79
N GLY A 22 -1.41 1.42 20.46
CA GLY A 22 -0.55 2.46 19.90
C GLY A 22 0.14 2.01 18.60
N ARG A 23 0.61 0.75 18.52
CA ARG A 23 1.19 0.20 17.29
C ARG A 23 0.17 0.08 16.17
N ILE A 24 -1.04 -0.37 16.47
CA ILE A 24 -2.13 -0.48 15.49
C ILE A 24 -2.50 0.92 14.97
N LEU A 25 -2.60 1.90 15.86
CA LEU A 25 -2.85 3.29 15.47
C LEU A 25 -1.72 3.83 14.62
N LEU A 26 -0.45 3.61 14.97
CA LEU A 26 0.68 4.12 14.19
C LEU A 26 0.90 3.39 12.85
N LEU A 27 0.25 2.25 12.63
CA LEU A 27 0.43 1.43 11.43
C LEU A 27 0.19 2.20 10.13
N PRO A 28 -0.94 2.91 9.91
CA PRO A 28 -1.19 3.61 8.65
C PRO A 28 -0.12 4.67 8.36
N TYR A 29 0.31 5.41 9.39
CA TYR A 29 1.38 6.40 9.27
C TYR A 29 2.72 5.76 8.92
N SER A 30 3.04 4.60 9.51
CA SER A 30 4.26 3.85 9.19
C SER A 30 4.28 3.34 7.75
N LEU A 31 3.12 2.94 7.20
CA LEU A 31 2.99 2.52 5.82
C LEU A 31 3.10 3.70 4.85
N TRP A 32 2.51 4.85 5.21
CA TRP A 32 2.63 6.08 4.44
C TRP A 32 4.07 6.57 4.34
N THR A 33 4.79 6.62 5.47
CA THR A 33 6.22 7.00 5.50
C THR A 33 7.09 6.02 4.71
N ARG A 34 6.80 4.72 4.80
CA ARG A 34 7.48 3.71 3.97
C ARG A 34 7.26 3.93 2.47
N ALA A 35 6.04 4.26 2.05
CA ALA A 35 5.74 4.56 0.64
C ALA A 35 6.57 5.77 0.15
N ILE A 36 6.72 6.81 0.97
CA ILE A 36 7.58 7.97 0.64
C ILE A 36 9.03 7.54 0.44
N SER A 37 9.57 6.75 1.37
CA SER A 37 10.96 6.26 1.26
C SER A 37 11.16 5.46 -0.03
N ARG A 38 10.23 4.54 -0.36
CA ARG A 38 10.29 3.77 -1.60
C ARG A 38 10.24 4.64 -2.86
N LEU A 39 9.37 5.66 -2.90
CA LEU A 39 9.34 6.61 -4.02
C LEU A 39 10.63 7.39 -4.17
N ALA A 40 11.23 7.81 -3.05
CA ALA A 40 12.49 8.53 -3.06
C ALA A 40 13.64 7.65 -3.60
N GLU A 41 13.71 6.40 -3.17
CA GLU A 41 14.66 5.38 -3.67
C GLU A 41 14.45 5.12 -5.17
N GLN A 42 13.20 4.85 -5.59
CA GLN A 42 12.86 4.62 -7.00
C GLN A 42 13.26 5.80 -7.90
N ARG A 43 13.14 7.04 -7.40
CA ARG A 43 13.60 8.23 -8.11
C ARG A 43 15.12 8.27 -8.24
N GLN A 44 15.85 7.98 -7.16
CA GLN A 44 17.32 8.00 -7.16
C GLN A 44 17.91 6.94 -8.10
N GLU A 45 17.31 5.76 -8.16
CA GLU A 45 17.77 4.66 -9.00
C GLU A 45 17.35 4.80 -10.48
N GLY A 46 16.55 5.82 -10.84
CA GLY A 46 15.97 5.92 -12.17
C GLY A 46 15.11 4.69 -12.51
N TYR A 47 14.33 4.22 -11.53
CA TYR A 47 13.60 2.95 -11.59
C TYR A 47 12.57 2.88 -12.75
N LEU A 48 12.05 4.05 -13.15
CA LEU A 48 11.14 4.26 -14.28
C LEU A 48 11.86 4.56 -15.62
N THR A 49 13.18 4.42 -15.69
CA THR A 49 13.92 4.60 -16.93
C THR A 49 14.14 3.25 -17.61
N MET A 50 13.58 3.07 -18.80
CA MET A 50 13.67 1.83 -19.58
C MET A 50 15.12 1.41 -19.88
N SER A 51 16.02 2.38 -20.09
CA SER A 51 17.44 2.12 -20.37
C SER A 51 18.17 1.40 -19.23
N ASN A 52 17.66 1.52 -18.00
CA ASN A 52 18.28 0.93 -16.81
C ASN A 52 17.75 -0.49 -16.53
N ILE A 53 16.86 -1.02 -17.37
CA ILE A 53 16.24 -2.33 -17.19
C ILE A 53 17.07 -3.40 -17.89
N THR A 54 17.81 -4.18 -17.11
CA THR A 54 18.63 -5.31 -17.58
C THR A 54 17.84 -6.63 -17.72
N SER A 55 16.52 -6.57 -17.56
CA SER A 55 15.63 -7.74 -17.66
C SER A 55 15.47 -8.21 -19.11
N LYS A 56 15.29 -9.53 -19.29
CA LYS A 56 14.96 -10.15 -20.59
C LYS A 56 13.64 -9.61 -21.19
N TRP A 57 12.75 -9.08 -20.36
CA TRP A 57 11.49 -8.46 -20.77
C TRP A 57 11.44 -7.02 -20.27
N PRO A 58 12.17 -6.09 -20.92
CA PRO A 58 12.35 -4.76 -20.39
C PRO A 58 11.02 -4.00 -20.31
N PHE A 59 10.14 -4.17 -21.30
CA PHE A 59 8.81 -3.56 -21.32
C PHE A 59 7.88 -4.08 -20.22
N LEU A 60 7.77 -5.39 -20.07
CA LEU A 60 6.92 -5.96 -19.02
C LEU A 60 7.42 -5.59 -17.62
N SER A 61 8.75 -5.56 -17.45
CA SER A 61 9.37 -5.13 -16.20
C SER A 61 9.06 -3.66 -15.93
N PHE A 62 9.16 -2.79 -16.94
CA PHE A 62 8.75 -1.40 -16.85
C PHE A 62 7.26 -1.25 -16.46
N CYS A 63 6.35 -1.98 -17.11
CA CYS A 63 4.93 -1.95 -16.78
C CYS A 63 4.68 -2.38 -15.33
N LYS A 64 5.35 -3.43 -14.83
CA LYS A 64 5.24 -3.85 -13.41
C LYS A 64 5.70 -2.74 -12.47
N ARG A 65 6.86 -2.15 -12.76
CA ARG A 65 7.44 -1.06 -11.97
C ARG A 65 6.53 0.17 -11.95
N LEU A 66 5.95 0.54 -13.09
CA LEU A 66 5.08 1.71 -13.20
C LEU A 66 3.70 1.47 -12.56
N ILE A 67 3.02 0.40 -12.94
CA ILE A 67 1.62 0.16 -12.59
C ILE A 67 1.48 -0.35 -11.16
N ILE A 68 2.41 -1.19 -10.69
CA ILE A 68 2.25 -1.85 -9.39
C ILE A 68 3.16 -1.22 -8.36
N ASP A 69 4.46 -1.09 -8.63
CA ASP A 69 5.37 -0.58 -7.59
C ASP A 69 5.17 0.93 -7.39
N PHE A 70 5.25 1.71 -8.47
CA PHE A 70 5.19 3.16 -8.41
C PHE A 70 3.78 3.69 -8.14
N THR A 71 2.76 3.22 -8.86
CA THR A 71 1.40 3.77 -8.71
C THR A 71 0.85 3.58 -7.29
N PHE A 72 1.02 2.40 -6.70
CA PHE A 72 0.51 2.15 -5.34
C PHE A 72 1.25 2.98 -4.29
N ASP A 73 2.57 3.11 -4.42
CA ASP A 73 3.36 3.97 -3.54
C ASP A 73 2.98 5.46 -3.72
N ALA A 74 2.80 5.91 -4.96
CA ALA A 74 2.40 7.28 -5.28
C ALA A 74 1.00 7.62 -4.77
N VAL A 75 0.02 6.74 -4.97
CA VAL A 75 -1.34 6.92 -4.45
C VAL A 75 -1.35 6.89 -2.92
N SER A 76 -0.59 5.97 -2.31
CA SER A 76 -0.43 5.93 -0.85
C SER A 76 0.16 7.25 -0.34
N PHE A 77 1.23 7.75 -0.95
CA PHE A 77 1.83 9.04 -0.59
C PHE A 77 0.84 10.20 -0.73
N LEU A 78 0.13 10.29 -1.86
CA LEU A 78 -0.82 11.37 -2.15
C LEU A 78 -2.06 11.33 -1.26
N SER A 79 -2.40 10.19 -0.65
CA SER A 79 -3.61 10.03 0.15
C SER A 79 -3.72 11.03 1.31
N TYR A 80 -2.62 11.36 2.00
CA TYR A 80 -2.68 12.31 3.12
C TYR A 80 -2.79 13.77 2.68
N PRO A 81 -1.93 14.29 1.78
CA PRO A 81 -2.08 15.66 1.29
C PRO A 81 -3.39 15.90 0.56
N LEU A 82 -3.77 15.01 -0.37
CA LEU A 82 -5.01 15.15 -1.13
C LEU A 82 -6.24 14.83 -0.29
N GLY A 83 -6.14 13.85 0.61
CA GLY A 83 -7.22 13.53 1.54
C GLY A 83 -7.55 14.71 2.45
N GLY A 84 -6.54 15.40 3.00
CA GLY A 84 -6.77 16.62 3.78
C GLY A 84 -7.52 17.70 3.01
N ILE A 85 -7.12 17.95 1.76
CA ILE A 85 -7.82 18.90 0.87
C ILE A 85 -9.26 18.45 0.63
N PHE A 86 -9.47 17.16 0.36
CA PHE A 86 -10.78 16.58 0.10
C PHE A 86 -11.71 16.67 1.31
N ALA A 87 -11.22 16.37 2.52
CA ALA A 87 -12.00 16.48 3.75
C ALA A 87 -12.46 17.91 4.02
N VAL A 88 -11.58 18.90 3.79
CA VAL A 88 -11.96 20.32 3.91
C VAL A 88 -12.98 20.72 2.84
N ALA A 89 -12.80 20.25 1.61
CA ALA A 89 -13.74 20.54 0.53
C ALA A 89 -15.15 20.00 0.83
N ILE A 90 -15.26 18.76 1.35
CA ILE A 90 -16.52 18.17 1.79
C ILE A 90 -17.16 19.03 2.88
N LEU A 91 -16.39 19.36 3.94
CA LEU A 91 -16.91 20.18 5.04
C LEU A 91 -17.45 21.53 4.56
N LEU A 92 -16.76 22.19 3.61
CA LEU A 92 -17.22 23.46 3.05
C LEU A 92 -18.52 23.31 2.25
N VAL A 93 -18.64 22.23 1.47
CA VAL A 93 -19.86 21.93 0.71
C VAL A 93 -21.04 21.66 1.65
N ASP A 94 -20.83 20.88 2.70
CA ASP A 94 -21.89 20.50 3.63
C ASP A 94 -22.34 21.69 4.50
N LEU A 95 -21.39 22.52 4.95
CA LEU A 95 -21.71 23.78 5.62
C LEU A 95 -22.51 24.73 4.72
N ALA A 96 -22.27 24.74 3.41
CA ALA A 96 -23.06 25.54 2.48
C ALA A 96 -24.50 25.02 2.32
N ARG A 97 -24.77 23.73 2.58
CA ARG A 97 -26.11 23.12 2.56
C ARG A 97 -26.89 23.32 3.87
N LEU A 98 -26.18 23.49 4.98
CA LEU A 98 -26.77 23.72 6.31
C LEU A 98 -27.79 24.86 6.32
N VAL A 99 -27.47 26.00 5.70
CA VAL A 99 -28.30 27.21 5.72
C VAL A 99 -29.55 27.14 4.82
N PRO A 100 -29.45 26.74 3.53
CA PRO A 100 -30.62 26.69 2.64
C PRO A 100 -31.50 25.45 2.82
N GLU A 101 -30.93 24.31 3.20
CA GLU A 101 -31.64 23.01 3.22
C GLU A 101 -31.96 22.52 4.63
N GLY A 102 -31.47 23.21 5.67
CA GLY A 102 -31.68 22.81 7.06
C GLY A 102 -31.01 21.47 7.41
N TYR A 103 -29.90 21.17 6.74
CA TYR A 103 -29.20 19.90 6.89
C TYR A 103 -28.71 19.69 8.34
N PRO A 104 -28.92 18.53 8.97
CA PRO A 104 -28.56 18.30 10.36
C PRO A 104 -27.05 18.45 10.61
N ALA A 105 -26.67 19.32 11.55
CA ALA A 105 -25.27 19.65 11.83
C ALA A 105 -24.45 18.47 12.39
N ASP A 106 -25.11 17.52 13.05
CA ASP A 106 -24.53 16.28 13.54
C ASP A 106 -24.14 15.32 12.41
N GLU A 107 -24.90 15.27 11.31
CA GLU A 107 -24.53 14.48 10.13
C GLU A 107 -23.31 15.05 9.43
N ILE A 108 -23.23 16.38 9.29
CA ILE A 108 -22.06 17.08 8.72
C ILE A 108 -20.79 16.75 9.51
N PHE A 109 -20.88 16.81 10.84
CA PHE A 109 -19.75 16.49 11.70
C PHE A 109 -19.34 15.03 11.58
N LEU A 110 -20.32 14.11 11.53
CA LEU A 110 -20.05 12.68 11.39
C LEU A 110 -19.39 12.35 10.04
N GLU A 111 -19.86 12.94 8.95
CA GLU A 111 -19.29 12.76 7.61
C GLU A 111 -17.86 13.28 7.53
N PHE A 112 -17.60 14.45 8.11
CA PHE A 112 -16.26 15.02 8.18
C PHE A 112 -15.29 14.12 8.96
N ILE A 113 -15.68 13.69 10.16
CA ILE A 113 -14.84 12.80 10.99
C ILE A 113 -14.67 11.43 10.31
N GLY A 114 -15.74 10.87 9.73
CA GLY A 114 -15.69 9.62 8.98
C GLY A 114 -14.72 9.70 7.81
N THR A 115 -14.73 10.82 7.07
CA THR A 115 -13.80 11.08 5.98
C THR A 115 -12.35 11.15 6.46
N LEU A 116 -12.07 11.84 7.57
CA LEU A 116 -10.74 11.90 8.17
C LEU A 116 -10.22 10.51 8.59
N ILE A 117 -11.09 9.69 9.19
CA ILE A 117 -10.77 8.31 9.56
C ILE A 117 -10.48 7.47 8.31
N ALA A 118 -11.30 7.61 7.27
CA ALA A 118 -11.13 6.89 6.01
C ALA A 118 -9.78 7.24 5.34
N ILE A 119 -9.44 8.53 5.27
CA ILE A 119 -8.15 9.01 4.76
C ILE A 119 -7.00 8.43 5.58
N TYR A 120 -7.14 8.43 6.91
CA TYR A 120 -6.11 7.93 7.80
C TYR A 120 -5.79 6.45 7.57
N ILE A 121 -6.82 5.62 7.40
CA ILE A 121 -6.70 4.17 7.18
C ILE A 121 -6.34 3.82 5.73
N TYR A 122 -6.54 4.74 4.78
CA TYR A 122 -6.33 4.52 3.35
C TYR A 122 -4.97 3.89 2.96
N PRO A 123 -3.82 4.30 3.53
CA PRO A 123 -2.53 3.65 3.25
C PRO A 123 -2.49 2.15 3.59
N VAL A 124 -3.25 1.71 4.60
CA VAL A 124 -3.39 0.29 4.94
C VAL A 124 -4.12 -0.45 3.81
N LEU A 125 -5.24 0.11 3.35
CA LEU A 125 -6.01 -0.45 2.24
C LEU A 125 -5.16 -0.57 0.97
N MET A 126 -4.38 0.47 0.67
CA MET A 126 -3.47 0.47 -0.49
C MET A 126 -2.35 -0.55 -0.36
N SER A 127 -1.78 -0.73 0.84
CA SER A 127 -0.76 -1.78 1.07
C SER A 127 -1.34 -3.18 0.85
N VAL A 128 -2.53 -3.45 1.38
CA VAL A 128 -3.20 -4.76 1.19
C VAL A 128 -3.52 -4.99 -0.29
N THR A 129 -3.99 -3.95 -0.99
CA THR A 129 -4.32 -4.04 -2.42
C THR A 129 -3.07 -4.24 -3.27
N HIS A 130 -1.97 -3.56 -2.95
CA HIS A 130 -0.67 -3.76 -3.58
C HIS A 130 -0.22 -5.22 -3.49
N ASP A 131 -0.23 -5.78 -2.28
CA ASP A 131 0.20 -7.16 -2.03
C ASP A 131 -0.70 -8.17 -2.77
N PHE A 132 -2.01 -7.90 -2.81
CA PHE A 132 -2.95 -8.70 -3.59
C PHE A 132 -2.67 -8.63 -5.10
N CYS A 133 -2.38 -7.45 -5.66
CA CYS A 133 -1.99 -7.29 -7.05
C CYS A 133 -0.66 -8.00 -7.38
N GLU A 134 0.31 -7.97 -6.47
CA GLU A 134 1.55 -8.73 -6.63
C GLU A 134 1.31 -10.25 -6.64
N LEU A 135 0.42 -10.75 -5.77
CA LEU A 135 -0.02 -12.14 -5.76
C LEU A 135 -0.66 -12.55 -7.09
N LEU A 136 -1.52 -11.72 -7.67
CA LEU A 136 -2.15 -11.98 -8.98
C LEU A 136 -1.16 -12.02 -10.14
N MET A 137 0.00 -11.35 -10.03
CA MET A 137 1.04 -11.41 -11.05
C MET A 137 1.90 -12.67 -11.00
N LEU A 138 1.97 -13.37 -9.86
CA LEU A 138 2.76 -14.61 -9.72
C LEU A 138 2.46 -15.67 -10.81
N PRO A 139 1.20 -16.01 -11.14
CA PRO A 139 0.91 -16.96 -12.21
C PRO A 139 1.40 -16.48 -13.58
N ILE A 140 1.31 -15.18 -13.89
CA ILE A 140 1.82 -14.62 -15.15
C ILE A 140 3.34 -14.78 -15.24
N ARG A 141 4.06 -14.47 -14.15
CA ARG A 141 5.51 -14.69 -14.08
C ARG A 141 5.86 -16.16 -14.30
N LYS A 142 5.14 -17.07 -13.63
CA LYS A 142 5.33 -18.51 -13.76
C LYS A 142 5.02 -19.03 -15.17
N ALA A 143 3.97 -18.51 -15.82
CA ALA A 143 3.63 -18.84 -17.19
C ALA A 143 4.72 -18.39 -18.16
N ILE A 144 5.22 -17.15 -18.01
CA ILE A 144 6.35 -16.63 -18.81
C ILE A 144 7.60 -17.49 -18.61
N ASP A 145 7.88 -17.94 -17.39
CA ASP A 145 9.01 -18.84 -17.11
C ASP A 145 8.82 -20.25 -17.68
N PHE A 146 7.58 -20.74 -17.75
CA PHE A 146 7.25 -22.00 -18.41
C PHE A 146 7.46 -21.91 -19.93
N PHE A 147 7.00 -20.83 -20.58
CA PHE A 147 7.26 -20.58 -22.01
C PHE A 147 8.74 -20.37 -22.35
N LYS A 148 9.62 -20.16 -21.36
CA LYS A 148 11.08 -20.15 -21.57
C LYS A 148 11.70 -21.55 -21.63
N LYS A 149 11.03 -22.60 -21.12
CA LYS A 149 11.55 -23.98 -21.11
C LYS A 149 11.49 -24.80 -22.43
N PRO A 150 10.82 -24.41 -23.54
CA PRO A 150 10.79 -25.27 -24.73
C PRO A 150 12.11 -25.30 -25.53
N ALA A 151 13.03 -24.35 -25.34
CA ALA A 151 14.31 -24.34 -26.10
C ALA A 151 15.32 -25.41 -25.64
N GLN A 152 15.13 -26.00 -24.45
CA GLN A 152 15.99 -27.09 -23.96
C GLN A 152 15.51 -28.48 -24.37
N GLN A 153 14.23 -28.64 -24.75
CA GLN A 153 13.69 -29.95 -25.17
C GLN A 153 13.83 -30.19 -26.68
N ILE A 154 13.93 -29.14 -27.50
CA ILE A 154 14.06 -29.26 -28.96
C ILE A 154 15.49 -29.62 -29.39
N ASN A 155 16.51 -29.32 -28.57
CA ASN A 155 17.92 -29.59 -28.89
C ASN A 155 18.41 -31.00 -28.51
N VAL A 156 17.59 -31.82 -27.87
CA VAL A 156 17.98 -33.20 -27.48
C VAL A 156 17.72 -34.21 -28.60
N ASP A 157 16.74 -33.95 -29.48
CA ASP A 157 16.26 -34.94 -30.46
C ASP A 157 17.01 -34.92 -31.82
N TYR A 158 17.98 -34.01 -32.00
CA TYR A 158 18.79 -33.94 -33.24
C TYR A 158 20.15 -34.64 -33.14
N LYS A 159 20.64 -34.93 -31.93
CA LYS A 159 21.94 -35.61 -31.75
C LYS A 159 21.86 -37.13 -31.65
N GLU A 160 20.70 -37.70 -31.28
CA GLU A 160 20.54 -39.16 -31.15
C GLU A 160 20.09 -39.84 -32.45
N ARG A 161 19.88 -39.10 -33.55
CA ARG A 161 19.46 -39.64 -34.85
C ARG A 161 20.56 -39.70 -35.91
N GLN A 162 21.82 -39.45 -35.55
CA GLN A 162 22.97 -39.52 -36.46
C GLN A 162 24.05 -40.53 -36.04
N GLU A 163 23.73 -41.48 -35.17
CA GLU A 163 24.59 -42.64 -34.87
C GLU A 163 23.96 -43.94 -35.36
#